data_AF-A0A9W8DM80-F1
#
_entry.id   AF-A0A9W8DM80-F1
#
_cell.length_a   1.000
_cell.length_b   1.000
_cell.length_c   1.000
_cell.angle_alpha   90.00
_cell.angle_beta   90.00
_cell.angle_gamma   90.00
#
_symmetry.space_group_name_H-M   'P 1'
#
loop_
_entity.id
_entity.type
_entity.pdbx_description
1 polymer ?
#
loop_
_entity_poly.entity_id
_entity_poly.type
_entity_poly.pdbx_seq_one_letter_code
_entity_poly.pdbx_strand_id
1 'polypeptide(L)' 'DLTPRSVTKLIDAVRAGNLPPPGPMSGERKTCEPVGGLTSLTEEPTGPGFGVRKDL' A
#
# COMPACT_ATOMS: atom_id res chain seq x y z
N ASP A 1 5.42 -1.31 8.01
CA ASP A 1 5.39 -2.53 8.88
C ASP A 1 6.78 -3.01 9.20
N LEU A 2 7.43 -2.37 10.16
CA LEU A 2 8.78 -2.76 10.55
C LEU A 2 8.72 -3.76 11.71
N THR A 3 9.50 -4.82 11.57
CA THR A 3 9.90 -5.72 12.65
C THR A 3 11.41 -5.57 12.85
N PRO A 4 11.97 -5.94 14.01
CA PRO A 4 13.42 -5.91 14.20
C PRO A 4 14.18 -6.64 13.07
N ARG A 5 13.67 -7.80 12.64
CA ARG A 5 14.23 -8.57 11.53
C ARG A 5 14.17 -7.83 10.20
N SER A 6 13.07 -7.16 9.87
CA SER A 6 12.97 -6.41 8.61
C SER A 6 13.87 -5.19 8.59
N VAL A 7 14.10 -4.55 9.75
CA VAL A 7 15.04 -3.44 9.88
C VAL A 7 16.47 -3.91 9.67
N THR A 8 16.89 -5.04 10.25
CA THR A 8 18.22 -5.62 10.00
C THR A 8 18.44 -5.86 8.50
N LYS A 9 17.48 -6.50 7.82
CA LYS A 9 17.55 -6.73 6.37
C LYS A 9 17.67 -5.43 5.57
N LEU A 10 16.94 -4.38 5.98
CA LEU A 10 16.97 -3.09 5.33
C LEU A 10 18.35 -2.42 5.48
N ILE A 11 18.93 -2.47 6.68
CA ILE A 11 20.27 -1.95 6.95
C ILE A 11 21.33 -2.67 6.10
N ASP A 12 21.26 -4.00 6.01
CA ASP A 12 22.19 -4.80 5.21
C ASP A 12 22.07 -4.47 3.72
N ALA A 13 20.85 -4.32 3.21
CA ALA A 13 20.59 -3.94 1.82
C ALA A 13 21.17 -2.55 1.49
N VAL A 14 20.93 -1.56 2.35
CA VAL A 14 21.45 -0.21 2.18
C VAL A 14 22.98 -0.20 2.24
N ARG A 15 23.59 -0.96 3.16
CA ARG A 15 25.06 -1.11 3.24
C ARG A 15 25.66 -1.72 1.97
N ALA A 16 24.95 -2.65 1.34
CA ALA A 16 25.35 -3.26 0.06
C ALA A 16 25.14 -2.33 -1.15
N GLY A 17 24.67 -1.09 -0.95
CA GLY A 17 24.39 -0.14 -2.02
C GLY A 17 23.05 -0.38 -2.73
N ASN A 18 22.20 -1.26 -2.20
CA ASN A 18 20.88 -1.52 -2.76
C ASN A 18 19.85 -0.53 -2.20
N LEU A 19 18.92 -0.11 -3.06
CA LEU A 19 17.73 0.63 -2.66
C LEU A 19 16.59 -0.37 -2.42
N PRO A 20 16.18 -0.61 -1.16
CA PRO A 20 15.05 -1.49 -0.88
C PRO A 20 13.75 -0.89 -1.45
N PRO A 21 12.77 -1.74 -1.81
CA PRO A 21 11.50 -1.26 -2.34
C PRO A 21 10.77 -0.38 -1.31
N PRO A 22 10.20 0.76 -1.73
CA PRO A 22 9.47 1.64 -0.83
C PRO A 22 8.12 1.03 -0.45
N GLY A 23 7.78 1.11 0.84
CA GLY A 23 6.44 0.75 1.35
C GLY A 23 6.46 -0.17 2.58
N PRO A 24 5.29 -0.72 2.93
CA PRO A 24 5.16 -1.81 3.89
C PRO A 24 6.15 -2.97 3.65
N MET A 25 6.80 -3.44 4.71
CA MET A 25 7.81 -4.52 4.63
C MET A 25 7.25 -5.90 4.96
N SER A 26 5.99 -5.99 5.39
CA SER A 26 5.39 -7.24 5.83
C SER A 26 4.87 -8.08 4.64
N GLY A 27 4.52 -7.43 3.52
CA GLY A 27 4.13 -8.08 2.27
C GLY A 27 2.67 -8.51 2.20
N GLU A 28 1.95 -8.59 3.32
CA GLU A 28 0.51 -8.87 3.36
C GLU A 28 -0.35 -7.65 2.97
N ARG A 29 0.23 -6.45 3.06
CA ARG A 29 -0.36 -5.19 2.55
C ARG A 29 0.66 -4.42 1.71
N LYS A 30 0.15 -3.69 0.73
CA LYS A 30 0.89 -2.83 -0.21
C LYS A 30 0.98 -1.39 0.28
N THR A 31 -0.05 -0.89 0.94
CA THR A 31 -0.13 0.50 1.40
C THR A 31 -0.76 0.57 2.79
N CYS A 32 -2.07 0.86 2.86
CA CYS A 32 -2.84 1.07 4.09
C CYS A 32 -4.06 0.16 4.19
N GLU A 33 -4.24 -0.79 3.26
CA GLU A 33 -5.33 -1.75 3.33
C GLU A 33 -5.24 -2.63 4.58
N PRO A 34 -6.39 -3.14 5.07
CA PRO A 34 -6.38 -4.10 6.15
C PRO A 34 -5.67 -5.39 5.72
N VAL A 35 -4.85 -5.95 6.61
CA VAL A 35 -4.08 -7.19 6.38
C VAL A 35 -4.98 -8.41 6.09
N GLY A 36 -6.23 -8.38 6.57
CA GLY A 36 -7.24 -9.40 6.31
C GLY A 36 -7.96 -9.28 4.96
N GLY A 37 -7.53 -8.38 4.08
CA GLY A 37 -8.19 -8.06 2.82
C GLY A 37 -9.02 -6.77 2.88
N LEU A 38 -9.45 -6.31 1.71
CA LEU A 38 -10.24 -5.08 1.60
C LEU A 38 -11.59 -5.24 2.30
N THR A 39 -11.86 -4.34 3.25
CA THR A 39 -13.17 -4.24 3.93
C THR A 39 -14.06 -3.14 3.36
N SER A 40 -13.50 -2.33 2.44
CA SER A 40 -14.17 -1.24 1.74
C SER A 40 -13.50 -1.04 0.38
N LEU A 41 -14.15 -0.27 -0.51
CA LEU A 41 -13.66 -0.04 -1.88
C LEU A 41 -13.43 -1.35 -2.65
N THR A 42 -14.30 -2.34 -2.42
CA THR A 42 -14.25 -3.66 -3.07
C THR A 42 -14.90 -3.68 -4.45
N GLU A 43 -15.77 -2.70 -4.73
CA GLU A 43 -16.43 -2.53 -6.03
C GLU A 43 -15.63 -1.59 -6.93
N GLU A 44 -15.90 -1.67 -8.24
CA GLU A 44 -15.30 -0.75 -9.20
C GLU A 44 -15.70 0.71 -8.90
N PRO A 45 -14.80 1.68 -9.14
CA PRO A 45 -15.11 3.08 -8.94
C PRO A 45 -16.24 3.53 -9.87
N THR A 46 -17.06 4.46 -9.38
CA THR A 46 -18.10 5.06 -10.21
C THR A 46 -17.49 5.85 -11.36
N GLY A 47 -18.13 5.74 -12.53
CA GLY A 47 -17.65 6.37 -13.76
C GLY A 47 -17.85 7.90 -13.80
N PRO A 48 -17.29 8.56 -14.82
CA PRO A 48 -17.49 10.00 -15.02
C PRO A 48 -18.97 10.34 -15.19
N GLY A 49 -19.40 11.47 -14.62
CA GLY A 49 -20.81 11.88 -14.63
C GLY A 49 -21.66 11.29 -13.51
N PHE A 50 -21.17 10.28 -12.78
CA PHE A 50 -21.88 9.75 -11.62
C PHE A 50 -22.01 10.82 -10.51
N GLY A 51 -23.24 11.07 -10.07
CA GLY A 51 -23.52 12.10 -9.06
C GLY A 51 -23.43 13.55 -9.56
N VAL A 52 -23.20 13.78 -10.85
CA VAL A 52 -23.27 15.14 -11.43
C VAL A 52 -24.72 15.60 -11.46
N ARG A 53 -24.97 16.82 -10.96
CA ARG A 53 -26.31 17.41 -10.96
C ARG A 53 -26.73 17.79 -12.38
N LYS A 54 -28.02 17.77 -12.65
CA LYS A 54 -28.58 18.03 -14.00
C LYS A 54 -28.41 19.48 -14.46
N ASP A 55 -28.15 20.40 -13.54
CA ASP A 55 -28.05 21.85 -13.75
C ASP A 55 -26.60 22.37 -13.77
N LEU A 56 -25.61 21.47 -13.86
CA LEU A 56 -24.18 21.78 -13.85
C LEU A 56 -23.54 21.67 -15.24
#